data_AF-A0A9N7VI56-F1
#
_entry.id   AF-A0A9N7VI56-F1
#
_cell.length_a   1.000
_cell.length_b   1.000
_cell.length_c   1.000
_cell.angle_alpha   90.00
_cell.angle_beta   90.00
_cell.angle_gamma   90.00
#
_symmetry.space_group_name_H-M   'P 1'
#
loop_
_entity.id
_entity.type
_entity.pdbx_description
1 polymer ?
#
loop_
_entity_poly.entity_id
_entity_poly.type
_entity_poly.pdbx_seq_one_letter_code
_entity_poly.pdbx_strand_id
1 'polypeptide(L)'
;MALNLTINTSNPPLGALLAAEHLKGSVQVSVEEGKDNRLQVSDAIQFNDANSISRYLARVAPALGLYGANMMEQTEVDHWLEFSARCLCGQPSLTVGLGELDLALSLRTFLVGHALTLADLSVWAALKGHEGWPSQGNPSPTSIAASTTKSNSSEKKADVGKFVELPGAEMGKVVVRFPPEASGYLHIGHAKAALLNQHYQLTFKGKLIMRFDDTNPEKEKEDFEKVILEDVAMLQIKPDQFTYTSDHFPIIMRFAEQMLTEGKAYIDNTPHEQMKLEREQRTESSCRNNTVEQNMKMWSEMKAGTESGQACCMRAKIDMKSNNGCMRDPCL
;
A
#
# COMPACT_ATOMS: atom_id res chain seq x y z
N MET A 1 0.00 -25.84 33.16
CA MET A 1 1.27 -26.58 33.31
C MET A 1 2.37 -25.54 33.15
N ALA A 2 3.23 -25.36 34.16
CA ALA A 2 4.33 -24.42 34.06
C ALA A 2 5.47 -25.08 33.29
N LEU A 3 5.94 -24.46 32.22
CA LEU A 3 7.06 -24.94 31.42
C LEU A 3 8.34 -24.23 31.88
N ASN A 4 9.44 -24.97 32.07
CA ASN A 4 10.73 -24.38 32.40
C ASN A 4 11.68 -24.49 31.21
N LEU A 5 12.08 -23.34 30.65
CA LEU A 5 13.04 -23.21 29.56
C LEU A 5 14.40 -22.76 30.13
N THR A 6 15.35 -23.69 30.20
CA THR A 6 16.75 -23.38 30.46
C THR A 6 17.44 -22.93 29.17
N ILE A 7 18.18 -21.82 29.22
CA ILE A 7 18.93 -21.28 28.07
C ILE A 7 20.44 -21.18 28.34
N ASN A 8 21.23 -21.51 27.33
CA ASN A 8 22.66 -21.22 27.29
C ASN A 8 22.87 -19.80 26.76
N THR A 9 23.40 -18.90 27.60
CA THR A 9 23.61 -17.49 27.25
C THR A 9 24.65 -17.26 26.15
N SER A 10 25.58 -18.19 25.97
CA SER A 10 26.61 -18.12 24.91
C SER A 10 26.09 -18.56 23.55
N ASN A 11 25.02 -19.35 23.50
CA ASN A 11 24.35 -19.76 22.27
C ASN A 11 22.83 -19.90 22.50
N PRO A 12 22.12 -18.78 22.67
CA PRO A 12 20.72 -18.81 23.06
C PRO A 12 19.84 -19.33 21.91
N PRO A 13 18.77 -20.10 22.20
CA PRO A 13 17.87 -20.61 21.19
C PRO A 13 16.87 -19.51 20.84
N LEU A 14 17.30 -18.52 20.05
CA LEU A 14 16.56 -17.29 19.80
C LEU A 14 15.13 -17.52 19.29
N GLY A 15 14.93 -18.49 18.38
CA GLY A 15 13.59 -18.84 17.88
C GLY A 15 12.66 -19.35 18.98
N ALA A 16 13.18 -20.18 19.90
CA ALA A 16 12.42 -20.68 21.04
C ALA A 16 12.11 -19.57 22.06
N LEU A 17 13.05 -18.65 22.27
CA LEU A 17 12.83 -17.49 23.14
C LEU A 17 11.75 -16.55 22.60
N LEU A 18 11.73 -16.29 21.29
CA LEU A 18 10.67 -15.51 20.65
C LEU A 18 9.32 -16.22 20.72
N ALA A 19 9.29 -17.54 20.53
CA ALA A 19 8.06 -18.32 20.71
C ALA A 19 7.56 -18.22 22.16
N ALA A 20 8.45 -18.39 23.15
CA ALA A 20 8.14 -18.23 24.57
C ALA A 20 7.61 -16.82 24.91
N GLU A 21 8.18 -15.78 24.29
CA GLU A 21 7.69 -14.41 24.45
C GLU A 21 6.26 -14.25 23.90
N HIS A 22 5.98 -14.82 22.73
CA HIS A 22 4.66 -14.75 22.11
C HIS A 22 3.59 -15.52 22.91
N LEU A 23 4.00 -16.50 23.70
CA LEU A 23 3.15 -17.26 24.62
C LEU A 23 2.83 -16.51 25.92
N LYS A 24 3.50 -15.38 26.22
CA LYS A 24 3.26 -14.62 27.44
C LYS A 24 1.80 -14.18 27.52
N GLY A 25 1.16 -14.52 28.64
CA GLY A 25 -0.27 -14.25 28.88
C GLY A 25 -1.19 -15.43 28.57
N SER A 26 -0.76 -16.39 27.73
CA SER A 26 -1.54 -17.61 27.45
C SER A 26 -0.99 -18.84 28.19
N VAL A 27 0.34 -18.94 28.34
CA VAL A 27 1.01 -20.08 28.97
C VAL A 27 2.08 -19.57 29.95
N GLN A 28 2.18 -20.20 31.12
CA GLN A 28 3.23 -19.89 32.08
C GLN A 28 4.53 -20.58 31.67
N VAL A 29 5.46 -19.80 31.12
CA VAL A 29 6.82 -20.25 30.77
C VAL A 29 7.83 -19.50 31.64
N SER A 30 8.58 -20.21 32.47
CA SER A 30 9.75 -19.66 33.18
C SER A 30 10.99 -19.84 32.33
N VAL A 31 11.84 -18.81 32.26
CA VAL A 31 13.10 -18.84 31.53
C VAL A 31 14.24 -18.70 32.54
N GLU A 32 15.14 -19.67 32.56
CA GLU A 32 16.27 -19.74 33.49
C GLU A 32 17.59 -19.87 32.71
N GLU A 33 18.67 -19.31 33.25
CA GLU A 33 20.00 -19.46 32.66
C GLU A 33 20.64 -20.79 33.07
N GLY A 34 21.31 -21.45 32.13
CA GLY A 34 22.01 -22.70 32.37
C GLY A 34 23.10 -22.99 31.35
N LYS A 35 23.65 -24.20 31.41
CA LYS A 35 24.74 -24.63 30.52
C LYS A 35 24.28 -25.06 29.13
N ASP A 36 23.03 -25.54 29.03
CA ASP A 36 22.48 -26.12 27.80
C ASP A 36 21.07 -25.57 27.55
N ASN A 37 20.66 -25.57 26.29
CA ASN A 37 19.29 -25.22 25.89
C ASN A 37 18.38 -26.42 26.15
N ARG A 38 17.40 -26.26 27.04
CA ARG A 38 16.49 -27.35 27.40
C ARG A 38 15.11 -26.83 27.80
N LEU A 39 14.06 -27.46 27.29
CA LEU A 39 12.70 -27.29 27.77
C LEU A 39 12.28 -28.50 28.58
N GLN A 40 11.96 -28.29 29.86
CA GLN A 40 11.38 -29.31 30.73
C GLN A 40 9.86 -29.18 30.73
N VAL A 41 9.20 -30.25 30.29
CA VAL A 41 7.73 -30.34 30.20
C VAL A 41 7.16 -31.06 31.43
N SER A 42 7.86 -32.10 31.88
CA SER A 42 7.56 -32.87 33.09
C SER A 42 8.85 -33.47 33.65
N ASP A 43 8.78 -34.16 34.79
CA ASP A 43 9.94 -34.84 35.39
C ASP A 43 10.58 -35.91 34.48
N ALA A 44 9.83 -36.43 33.51
CA ALA A 44 10.29 -37.48 32.59
C ALA A 44 10.53 -37.00 31.15
N ILE A 45 10.00 -35.83 30.75
CA ILE A 45 10.03 -35.36 29.36
C ILE A 45 10.76 -34.02 29.28
N GLN A 46 11.86 -34.03 28.52
CA GLN A 46 12.67 -32.86 28.22
C GLN A 46 13.04 -32.82 26.73
N PHE A 47 13.13 -31.63 26.17
CA PHE A 47 13.61 -31.38 24.81
C PHE A 47 14.89 -30.56 24.88
N ASN A 48 15.91 -30.97 24.12
CA ASN A 48 17.26 -30.39 24.20
C ASN A 48 17.70 -29.72 22.89
N ASP A 49 16.94 -29.87 21.80
CA ASP A 49 17.22 -29.21 20.52
C ASP A 49 16.25 -28.05 20.27
N ALA A 50 16.74 -26.99 19.63
CA ALA A 50 15.99 -25.75 19.45
C ALA A 50 14.68 -25.94 18.66
N ASN A 51 14.65 -26.85 17.69
CA ASN A 51 13.48 -27.09 16.85
C ASN A 51 12.39 -27.81 17.65
N SER A 52 12.71 -28.88 18.39
CA SER A 52 11.73 -29.57 19.24
C SER A 52 11.19 -28.66 20.35
N ILE A 53 12.06 -27.86 20.97
CA ILE A 53 11.64 -26.85 21.95
C ILE A 53 10.64 -25.87 21.31
N SER A 54 10.98 -25.29 20.16
CA SER A 54 10.14 -24.31 19.47
C SER A 54 8.78 -24.90 19.05
N ARG A 55 8.79 -26.11 18.47
CA ARG A 55 7.56 -26.84 18.09
C ARG A 55 6.66 -27.10 19.29
N TYR A 56 7.23 -27.56 20.40
CA TYR A 56 6.44 -27.83 21.60
C TYR A 56 5.79 -26.53 22.11
N LEU A 57 6.57 -25.45 22.24
CA LEU A 57 6.07 -24.14 22.66
C LEU A 57 4.90 -23.66 21.77
N ALA A 58 5.04 -23.69 20.44
CA ALA A 58 3.98 -23.27 19.54
C ALA A 58 2.71 -24.14 19.63
N ARG A 59 2.87 -25.45 19.85
CA ARG A 59 1.73 -26.39 19.95
C ARG A 59 1.01 -26.36 21.29
N VAL A 60 1.63 -25.85 22.36
CA VAL A 60 0.98 -25.73 23.68
C VAL A 60 -0.14 -24.70 23.67
N ALA A 61 -0.09 -23.71 22.76
CA ALA A 61 -1.15 -22.72 22.57
C ALA A 61 -1.60 -22.64 21.09
N PRO A 62 -2.38 -23.62 20.60
CA PRO A 62 -2.83 -23.65 19.21
C PRO A 62 -3.63 -22.40 18.80
N ALA A 63 -4.32 -21.76 19.75
CA ALA A 63 -5.08 -20.54 19.52
C ALA A 63 -4.24 -19.35 19.06
N LEU A 64 -2.92 -19.36 19.33
CA LEU A 64 -2.01 -18.31 18.87
C LEU A 64 -1.55 -18.52 17.42
N GLY A 65 -1.90 -19.65 16.80
CA GLY A 65 -1.62 -19.89 15.37
C GLY A 65 -0.14 -20.08 15.00
N LEU A 66 0.79 -20.07 15.96
CA LEU A 66 2.23 -20.13 15.70
C LEU A 66 2.69 -21.38 14.93
N TYR A 67 1.89 -22.44 14.93
CA TYR A 67 2.20 -23.70 14.26
C TYR A 67 1.36 -23.93 12.99
N GLY A 68 0.64 -22.93 12.49
CA GLY A 68 -0.23 -23.05 11.31
C GLY A 68 -1.64 -23.56 11.65
N ALA A 69 -2.62 -23.15 10.84
CA ALA A 69 -4.05 -23.40 11.08
C ALA A 69 -4.54 -24.76 10.54
N ASN A 70 -3.84 -25.34 9.58
CA ASN A 70 -4.22 -26.59 8.91
C ASN A 70 -2.97 -27.45 8.62
N MET A 71 -3.18 -28.67 8.14
CA MET A 71 -2.11 -29.64 7.88
C MET A 71 -1.07 -29.13 6.87
N MET A 72 -1.51 -28.37 5.86
CA MET A 72 -0.61 -27.79 4.86
C MET A 72 0.32 -26.76 5.52
N GLU A 73 -0.24 -25.78 6.23
CA GLU A 73 0.55 -24.75 6.94
C GLU A 73 1.46 -25.35 8.00
N GLN A 74 1.00 -26.35 8.75
CA GLN A 74 1.84 -27.07 9.73
C GLN A 74 3.06 -27.71 9.06
N THR A 75 2.88 -28.26 7.86
CA THR A 75 3.95 -28.87 7.08
C THR A 75 4.91 -27.81 6.52
N GLU A 76 4.40 -26.66 6.06
CA GLU A 76 5.23 -25.54 5.64
C GLU A 76 6.05 -24.97 6.81
N VAL A 77 5.46 -24.86 8.01
CA VAL A 77 6.19 -24.45 9.21
C VAL A 77 7.35 -25.42 9.51
N ASP A 78 7.12 -26.72 9.42
CA ASP A 78 8.18 -27.72 9.60
C ASP A 78 9.25 -27.65 8.51
N HIS A 79 8.86 -27.39 7.27
CA HIS A 79 9.79 -27.16 6.16
C HIS A 79 10.72 -25.98 6.47
N TRP A 80 10.18 -24.83 6.89
CA TRP A 80 10.98 -23.64 7.18
C TRP A 80 11.85 -23.77 8.44
N LEU A 81 11.41 -24.51 9.45
CA LEU A 81 12.24 -24.88 10.61
C LEU A 81 13.46 -25.70 10.18
N GLU A 82 13.27 -26.71 9.33
CA GLU A 82 14.35 -27.54 8.81
C GLU A 82 15.27 -26.74 7.87
N PHE A 83 14.68 -25.92 6.99
CA PHE A 83 15.39 -25.03 6.09
C PHE A 83 16.31 -24.07 6.87
N SER A 84 15.79 -23.41 7.91
CA SER A 84 16.58 -22.49 8.73
C SER A 84 17.76 -23.19 9.40
N ALA A 85 17.56 -24.40 9.93
CA ALA A 85 18.61 -25.16 10.59
C ALA A 85 19.70 -25.67 9.63
N ARG A 86 19.37 -25.95 8.36
CA ARG A 86 20.31 -26.56 7.39
C ARG A 86 20.91 -25.56 6.43
N CYS A 87 20.06 -24.72 5.84
CA CYS A 87 20.43 -23.83 4.75
C CYS A 87 20.95 -22.49 5.28
N LEU A 88 20.47 -22.05 6.46
CA LEU A 88 20.81 -20.76 7.02
C LEU A 88 21.76 -20.82 8.23
N CYS A 89 22.28 -21.98 8.65
CA CYS A 89 23.22 -22.06 9.77
C CYS A 89 24.71 -22.19 9.36
N GLY A 90 25.03 -22.19 8.05
CA GLY A 90 26.40 -22.38 7.54
C GLY A 90 26.73 -21.60 6.27
N GLN A 91 28.00 -21.18 6.11
CA GLN A 91 28.46 -20.31 5.03
C GLN A 91 28.33 -20.87 3.59
N PRO A 92 28.59 -22.16 3.30
CA PRO A 92 28.49 -22.67 1.92
C PRO A 92 27.07 -22.71 1.36
N SER A 93 26.07 -22.91 2.24
CA SER A 93 24.66 -23.01 1.88
C SER A 93 23.90 -21.69 2.01
N LEU A 94 24.47 -20.69 2.70
CA LEU A 94 23.80 -19.43 3.01
C LEU A 94 23.34 -18.68 1.76
N THR A 95 24.19 -18.54 0.74
CA THR A 95 23.83 -17.80 -0.49
C THR A 95 22.66 -18.45 -1.23
N VAL A 96 22.63 -19.79 -1.29
CA VAL A 96 21.52 -20.54 -1.90
C VAL A 96 20.26 -20.37 -1.08
N GLY A 97 20.37 -20.49 0.25
CA GLY A 97 19.25 -20.28 1.17
C GLY A 97 18.68 -18.86 1.10
N LEU A 98 19.52 -17.83 0.99
CA LEU A 98 19.05 -16.45 0.83
C LEU A 98 18.28 -16.26 -0.49
N GLY A 99 18.71 -16.88 -1.58
CA GLY A 99 17.98 -16.84 -2.86
C GLY A 99 16.61 -17.53 -2.80
N GLU A 100 16.51 -18.69 -2.13
CA GLU A 100 15.23 -19.36 -1.91
C GLU A 100 14.30 -18.54 -0.99
N LEU A 101 14.86 -17.89 0.03
CA LEU A 101 14.13 -17.02 0.93
C LEU A 101 13.57 -15.79 0.21
N ASP A 102 14.39 -15.12 -0.62
CA ASP A 102 13.95 -13.97 -1.43
C ASP A 102 12.82 -14.36 -2.39
N LEU A 103 12.91 -15.54 -3.01
CA LEU A 103 11.85 -16.04 -3.88
C LEU A 103 10.55 -16.30 -3.11
N ALA A 104 10.64 -16.92 -1.93
CA ALA A 104 9.49 -17.20 -1.08
C ALA A 104 8.81 -15.92 -0.58
N LEU A 105 9.59 -14.89 -0.24
CA LEU A 105 9.09 -13.61 0.27
C LEU A 105 8.73 -12.59 -0.82
N SER A 106 9.02 -12.88 -2.09
CA SER A 106 8.79 -11.96 -3.22
C SER A 106 7.39 -11.36 -3.29
N LEU A 107 6.36 -12.13 -2.94
CA LEU A 107 4.95 -11.73 -2.91
C LEU A 107 4.27 -12.02 -1.57
N ARG A 108 5.05 -12.30 -0.51
CA ARG A 108 4.52 -12.75 0.78
C ARG A 108 5.12 -11.93 1.94
N THR A 109 4.27 -11.56 2.89
CA THR A 109 4.70 -10.90 4.13
C THR A 109 5.13 -11.90 5.20
N PHE A 110 4.53 -13.09 5.20
CA PHE A 110 4.82 -14.19 6.12
C PHE A 110 5.25 -15.41 5.32
N LEU A 111 6.12 -16.23 5.90
CA LEU A 111 6.59 -17.45 5.24
C LEU A 111 5.49 -18.50 5.07
N VAL A 112 4.55 -18.54 6.01
CA VAL A 112 3.41 -19.48 6.03
C VAL A 112 2.11 -18.73 6.27
N GLY A 113 1.12 -18.97 5.43
CA GLY A 113 -0.21 -18.37 5.56
C GLY A 113 -0.20 -16.84 5.54
N HIS A 114 -0.94 -16.23 6.47
CA HIS A 114 -1.18 -14.78 6.54
C HIS A 114 -0.89 -14.17 7.92
N ALA A 115 -0.14 -14.87 8.78
CA ALA A 115 0.18 -14.43 10.14
C ALA A 115 1.58 -14.90 10.55
N LEU A 116 2.09 -14.35 11.64
CA LEU A 116 3.38 -14.74 12.21
C LEU A 116 3.35 -16.21 12.67
N THR A 117 4.31 -17.01 12.21
CA THR A 117 4.47 -18.41 12.59
C THR A 117 5.88 -18.72 13.07
N LEU A 118 6.11 -19.94 13.55
CA LEU A 118 7.47 -20.43 13.85
C LEU A 118 8.41 -20.36 12.65
N ALA A 119 7.91 -20.45 11.42
CA ALA A 119 8.73 -20.33 10.22
C ALA A 119 9.48 -18.98 10.21
N ASP A 120 8.75 -17.89 10.45
CA ASP A 120 9.30 -16.53 10.48
C ASP A 120 10.30 -16.36 11.63
N LEU A 121 9.93 -16.88 12.82
CA LEU A 121 10.77 -16.80 14.00
C LEU A 121 12.08 -17.60 13.85
N SER A 122 12.02 -18.80 13.25
CA SER A 122 13.18 -19.67 13.07
C SER A 122 14.13 -19.15 12.00
N VAL A 123 13.60 -18.67 10.86
CA VAL A 123 14.39 -18.06 9.80
C VAL A 123 15.07 -16.78 10.31
N TRP A 124 14.35 -15.91 11.00
CA TRP A 124 14.95 -14.71 11.58
C TRP A 124 16.05 -15.04 12.60
N ALA A 125 15.81 -16.03 13.48
CA ALA A 125 16.78 -16.46 14.47
C ALA A 125 18.07 -16.99 13.83
N ALA A 126 17.95 -17.76 12.75
CA ALA A 126 19.09 -18.28 12.01
C ALA A 126 19.88 -17.14 11.32
N LEU A 127 19.20 -16.19 10.68
CA LEU A 127 19.85 -15.05 10.03
C LEU A 127 20.58 -14.14 11.02
N LYS A 128 19.95 -13.87 12.17
CA LYS A 128 20.56 -13.02 13.22
C LYS A 128 21.82 -13.63 13.83
N GLY A 129 21.98 -14.96 13.76
CA GLY A 129 23.17 -15.65 14.23
C GLY A 129 24.42 -15.47 13.36
N HIS A 130 24.32 -14.88 12.16
CA HIS A 130 25.47 -14.67 11.26
C HIS A 130 26.18 -13.34 11.49
N GLU A 131 27.52 -13.36 11.52
CA GLU A 131 28.40 -12.19 11.74
C GLU A 131 28.42 -11.14 10.59
N GLY A 132 27.52 -11.24 9.61
CA GLY A 132 27.40 -10.33 8.48
C GLY A 132 26.03 -9.69 8.29
N TRP A 133 25.04 -10.03 9.14
CA TRP A 133 23.73 -9.40 9.07
C TRP A 133 23.83 -7.96 9.59
N PRO A 134 23.43 -6.93 8.82
CA PRO A 134 23.67 -5.55 9.22
C PRO A 134 22.99 -5.27 10.55
N SER A 135 23.81 -4.91 11.55
CA SER A 135 23.41 -4.38 12.85
C SER A 135 22.81 -2.96 12.76
N GLN A 136 22.22 -2.63 11.61
CA GLN A 136 21.45 -1.41 11.41
C GLN A 136 19.98 -1.71 11.72
N GLY A 137 19.46 -0.98 12.71
CA GLY A 137 18.18 -1.22 13.34
C GLY A 137 17.04 -1.49 12.36
N ASN A 138 16.61 -2.75 12.34
CA ASN A 138 15.22 -3.10 12.11
C ASN A 138 14.69 -3.67 13.44
N PRO A 139 13.49 -3.24 13.87
CA PRO A 139 12.99 -3.58 15.19
C PRO A 139 12.72 -5.09 15.24
N SER A 140 12.88 -5.69 16.42
CA SER A 140 12.11 -6.89 16.76
C SER A 140 10.64 -6.63 16.39
N PRO A 141 9.85 -7.66 16.00
CA PRO A 141 8.44 -7.48 15.63
C PRO A 141 7.53 -6.90 16.74
N THR A 142 8.09 -6.44 17.86
CA THR A 142 7.42 -5.93 19.05
C THR A 142 7.70 -4.46 19.39
N SER A 143 8.44 -3.67 18.60
CA SER A 143 8.76 -2.28 19.01
C SER A 143 8.48 -1.21 17.94
N ILE A 144 7.27 -0.63 18.00
CA ILE A 144 6.96 0.70 17.46
C ILE A 144 6.94 1.67 18.64
N ALA A 145 8.06 2.33 18.94
CA ALA A 145 8.09 3.56 19.72
C ALA A 145 9.44 4.30 19.65
N ALA A 146 9.38 5.55 19.22
CA ALA A 146 10.22 6.71 19.58
C ALA A 146 11.69 6.82 19.12
N SER A 147 11.87 7.83 18.26
CA SER A 147 12.85 8.93 18.33
C SER A 147 14.18 8.87 17.55
N THR A 148 14.24 9.81 16.61
CA THR A 148 15.34 10.59 15.98
C THR A 148 16.74 10.59 16.61
N THR A 149 17.75 10.38 15.75
CA THR A 149 18.98 11.21 15.65
C THR A 149 19.66 11.03 14.28
N LYS A 150 20.22 12.14 13.75
CA LYS A 150 20.88 12.25 12.43
C LYS A 150 22.33 11.75 12.47
N SER A 151 22.78 11.07 11.41
CA SER A 151 24.19 11.02 11.03
C SER A 151 24.36 10.97 9.51
N ASN A 152 25.22 11.85 8.99
CA ASN A 152 25.61 11.96 7.58
C ASN A 152 26.66 10.88 7.23
N SER A 153 26.38 10.08 6.20
CA SER A 153 27.42 9.48 5.36
C SER A 153 26.84 9.17 3.96
N SER A 154 27.64 9.49 2.95
CA SER A 154 27.29 9.42 1.53
C SER A 154 27.47 8.00 1.00
N GLU A 155 26.40 7.23 1.00
CA GLU A 155 26.30 5.97 0.26
C GLU A 155 25.06 6.04 -0.65
N LYS A 156 25.18 5.52 -1.87
CA LYS A 156 24.10 5.47 -2.87
C LYS A 156 22.96 4.60 -2.33
N LYS A 157 22.01 5.23 -1.63
CA LYS A 157 20.79 4.61 -1.13
C LYS A 157 19.99 4.02 -2.29
N ALA A 158 19.60 2.76 -2.15
CA ALA A 158 18.46 2.20 -2.85
C ALA A 158 17.26 3.14 -2.68
N ASP A 159 16.46 3.30 -3.74
CA ASP A 159 15.30 4.19 -3.80
C ASP A 159 14.16 3.64 -2.93
N VAL A 160 14.34 3.69 -1.61
CA VAL A 160 13.28 3.50 -0.64
C VAL A 160 12.44 4.75 -0.71
N GLY A 161 11.38 4.72 -1.53
CA GLY A 161 10.57 5.87 -1.93
C GLY A 161 10.47 6.92 -0.83
N LYS A 162 11.26 7.99 -0.95
CA LYS A 162 11.29 9.06 0.04
C LYS A 162 9.94 9.75 0.03
N PHE A 163 9.33 9.90 1.20
CA PHE A 163 8.25 10.86 1.37
C PHE A 163 8.77 12.23 0.94
N VAL A 164 8.03 12.88 0.05
CA VAL A 164 8.45 14.15 -0.56
C VAL A 164 8.16 15.24 0.47
N GLU A 165 9.19 15.97 0.89
CA GLU A 165 8.96 17.19 1.66
C GLU A 165 8.17 18.18 0.81
N LEU A 166 7.07 18.71 1.34
CA LEU A 166 6.25 19.69 0.65
C LEU A 166 6.84 21.09 0.87
N PRO A 167 7.57 21.68 -0.10
CA PRO A 167 8.18 22.99 0.08
C PRO A 167 7.11 24.07 0.26
N GLY A 168 7.23 24.87 1.33
CA GLY A 168 6.26 25.92 1.66
C GLY A 168 4.97 25.41 2.33
N ALA A 169 4.87 24.13 2.68
CA ALA A 169 3.74 23.62 3.44
C ALA A 169 3.74 24.17 4.88
N GLU A 170 2.64 24.78 5.26
CA GLU A 170 2.41 25.28 6.61
C GLU A 170 1.55 24.30 7.42
N MET A 171 1.90 24.13 8.69
CA MET A 171 1.15 23.30 9.63
C MET A 171 -0.30 23.81 9.77
N GLY A 172 -1.27 22.91 9.64
CA GLY A 172 -2.70 23.23 9.68
C GLY A 172 -3.32 23.69 8.35
N LYS A 173 -2.50 24.00 7.33
CA LYS A 173 -2.99 24.55 6.04
C LYS A 173 -2.96 23.55 4.89
N VAL A 174 -2.27 22.42 5.04
CA VAL A 174 -2.20 21.39 4.01
C VAL A 174 -3.58 20.76 3.82
N VAL A 175 -4.07 20.73 2.58
CA VAL A 175 -5.30 20.02 2.21
C VAL A 175 -4.96 19.06 1.08
N VAL A 176 -5.26 17.79 1.30
CA VAL A 176 -5.01 16.69 0.36
C VAL A 176 -6.33 16.00 0.04
N ARG A 177 -6.39 15.27 -1.09
CA ARG A 177 -7.57 14.49 -1.43
C ARG A 177 -7.24 13.13 -1.99
N PHE A 178 -8.05 12.13 -1.61
CA PHE A 178 -8.12 10.83 -2.26
C PHE A 178 -9.40 10.77 -3.10
N PRO A 179 -9.29 10.79 -4.45
CA PRO A 179 -10.46 10.88 -5.31
C PRO A 179 -10.70 9.60 -6.14
N PRO A 180 -11.24 8.52 -5.55
CA PRO A 180 -11.54 7.33 -6.34
C PRO A 180 -12.75 7.54 -7.26
N GLU A 181 -12.69 6.93 -8.44
CA GLU A 181 -13.87 6.74 -9.29
C GLU A 181 -14.63 5.51 -8.80
N ALA A 182 -15.96 5.61 -8.65
CA ALA A 182 -16.82 4.49 -8.26
C ALA A 182 -17.13 3.54 -9.45
N SER A 183 -16.13 3.30 -10.31
CA SER A 183 -16.22 2.47 -11.51
C SER A 183 -15.61 1.07 -11.35
N GLY A 184 -15.00 0.79 -10.19
CA GLY A 184 -14.41 -0.50 -9.87
C GLY A 184 -13.94 -0.59 -8.41
N TYR A 185 -13.47 -1.76 -8.01
CA TYR A 185 -12.95 -2.01 -6.66
C TYR A 185 -11.56 -1.42 -6.45
N LEU A 186 -11.26 -1.02 -5.20
CA LEU A 186 -9.91 -0.61 -4.85
C LEU A 186 -8.96 -1.82 -4.96
N HIS A 187 -7.69 -1.50 -5.17
CA HIS A 187 -6.60 -2.47 -5.20
C HIS A 187 -5.39 -1.85 -4.49
N ILE A 188 -4.30 -2.60 -4.32
CA ILE A 188 -3.15 -2.17 -3.52
C ILE A 188 -2.53 -0.82 -3.96
N GLY A 189 -2.65 -0.48 -5.24
CA GLY A 189 -2.24 0.83 -5.77
C GLY A 189 -3.03 2.00 -5.18
N HIS A 190 -4.34 1.81 -4.98
CA HIS A 190 -5.20 2.78 -4.31
C HIS A 190 -4.84 2.94 -2.84
N ALA A 191 -4.50 1.84 -2.15
CA ALA A 191 -4.04 1.90 -0.76
C ALA A 191 -2.81 2.80 -0.61
N LYS A 192 -1.83 2.70 -1.52
CA LYS A 192 -0.67 3.60 -1.53
C LYS A 192 -1.07 5.06 -1.65
N ALA A 193 -1.95 5.39 -2.59
CA ALA A 193 -2.40 6.77 -2.79
C ALA A 193 -3.15 7.29 -1.57
N ALA A 194 -4.07 6.51 -1.02
CA ALA A 194 -4.91 6.93 0.10
C ALA A 194 -4.10 7.09 1.40
N LEU A 195 -3.22 6.13 1.72
CA LEU A 195 -2.31 6.19 2.86
C LEU A 195 -1.31 7.34 2.74
N LEU A 196 -0.81 7.63 1.53
CA LEU A 196 0.08 8.78 1.31
C LEU A 196 -0.64 10.11 1.59
N ASN A 197 -1.89 10.26 1.14
CA ASN A 197 -2.66 11.45 1.45
C ASN A 197 -2.93 11.55 2.97
N GLN A 198 -3.33 10.46 3.63
CA GLN A 198 -3.49 10.46 5.09
C GLN A 198 -2.18 10.79 5.83
N HIS A 199 -1.04 10.31 5.36
CA HIS A 199 0.26 10.66 5.93
C HIS A 199 0.48 12.18 5.91
N TYR A 200 0.21 12.87 4.79
CA TYR A 200 0.35 14.33 4.74
C TYR A 200 -0.67 15.06 5.61
N GLN A 201 -1.92 14.58 5.68
CA GLN A 201 -2.92 15.11 6.60
C GLN A 201 -2.40 15.05 8.05
N LEU A 202 -1.90 13.89 8.51
CA LEU A 202 -1.42 13.72 9.88
C LEU A 202 -0.14 14.51 10.15
N THR A 203 0.86 14.42 9.27
CA THR A 203 2.17 15.08 9.41
C THR A 203 2.04 16.59 9.49
N PHE A 204 1.16 17.18 8.67
CA PHE A 204 0.96 18.62 8.61
C PHE A 204 -0.25 19.10 9.43
N LYS A 205 -0.90 18.24 10.22
CA LYS A 205 -2.18 18.54 10.90
C LYS A 205 -3.19 19.19 9.95
N GLY A 206 -3.16 18.75 8.69
CA GLY A 206 -3.95 19.25 7.59
C GLY A 206 -5.31 18.59 7.51
N LYS A 207 -5.91 18.64 6.31
CA LYS A 207 -7.19 18.01 6.02
C LYS A 207 -7.09 16.99 4.89
N LEU A 208 -7.77 15.86 5.03
CA LEU A 208 -7.98 14.86 3.98
C LEU A 208 -9.43 14.92 3.50
N ILE A 209 -9.60 15.17 2.21
CA ILE A 209 -10.89 15.10 1.54
C ILE A 209 -11.00 13.75 0.83
N MET A 210 -12.06 13.01 1.12
CA MET A 210 -12.51 11.91 0.28
C MET A 210 -13.44 12.48 -0.78
N ARG A 211 -13.12 12.28 -2.05
CA ARG A 211 -13.97 12.76 -3.15
C ARG A 211 -14.33 11.64 -4.10
N PHE A 212 -15.60 11.28 -4.21
CA PHE A 212 -15.99 10.42 -5.32
C PHE A 212 -15.93 11.23 -6.60
N ASP A 213 -15.10 10.80 -7.55
CA ASP A 213 -14.99 11.45 -8.84
C ASP A 213 -16.09 10.91 -9.77
N ASP A 214 -17.30 11.39 -9.54
CA ASP A 214 -18.57 10.85 -10.02
C ASP A 214 -19.07 11.57 -11.30
N THR A 215 -18.19 11.65 -12.29
CA THR A 215 -18.46 12.37 -13.54
C THR A 215 -18.97 11.48 -14.68
N ASN A 216 -18.93 10.17 -14.51
CA ASN A 216 -19.33 9.19 -15.52
C ASN A 216 -20.56 8.38 -15.08
N PRO A 217 -21.78 8.81 -15.46
CA PRO A 217 -23.00 8.19 -14.98
C PRO A 217 -23.20 6.74 -15.45
N GLU A 218 -22.52 6.29 -16.52
CA GLU A 218 -22.66 4.92 -17.03
C GLU A 218 -21.81 3.90 -16.26
N LYS A 219 -20.67 4.34 -15.71
CA LYS A 219 -19.70 3.45 -15.06
C LYS A 219 -19.88 3.38 -13.56
N GLU A 220 -20.53 4.37 -12.98
CA GLU A 220 -20.69 4.48 -11.54
C GLU A 220 -21.80 3.58 -11.02
N LYS A 221 -21.49 2.85 -9.95
CA LYS A 221 -22.47 2.01 -9.25
C LYS A 221 -22.37 2.23 -7.75
N GLU A 222 -23.52 2.33 -7.11
CA GLU A 222 -23.65 2.44 -5.66
C GLU A 222 -22.94 1.29 -4.92
N ASP A 223 -22.96 0.09 -5.49
CA ASP A 223 -22.24 -1.08 -4.97
C ASP A 223 -20.72 -0.83 -4.85
N PHE A 224 -20.10 -0.18 -5.83
CA PHE A 224 -18.67 0.11 -5.78
C PHE A 224 -18.36 1.17 -4.72
N GLU A 225 -19.20 2.19 -4.61
CA GLU A 225 -19.04 3.23 -3.58
C GLU A 225 -19.04 2.63 -2.17
N LYS A 226 -19.99 1.73 -1.89
CA LYS A 226 -20.08 1.07 -0.59
C LYS A 226 -18.82 0.27 -0.26
N VAL A 227 -18.32 -0.54 -1.20
CA VAL A 227 -17.11 -1.33 -0.98
C VAL A 227 -15.88 -0.44 -0.83
N ILE A 228 -15.77 0.63 -1.61
CA ILE A 228 -14.69 1.62 -1.47
C ILE A 228 -14.69 2.21 -0.05
N LEU A 229 -15.84 2.54 0.52
CA LEU A 229 -15.94 3.05 1.89
C LEU A 229 -15.53 1.99 2.93
N GLU A 230 -15.91 0.73 2.73
CA GLU A 230 -15.50 -0.39 3.58
C GLU A 230 -13.97 -0.59 3.55
N ASP A 231 -13.35 -0.55 2.36
CA ASP A 231 -11.90 -0.66 2.18
C ASP A 231 -11.14 0.50 2.84
N VAL A 232 -11.64 1.74 2.66
CA VAL A 232 -11.08 2.93 3.29
C VAL A 232 -11.14 2.81 4.82
N ALA A 233 -12.25 2.32 5.37
CA ALA A 233 -12.39 2.06 6.80
C ALA A 233 -11.45 0.94 7.29
N MET A 234 -11.30 -0.14 6.52
CA MET A 234 -10.39 -1.25 6.82
C MET A 234 -8.94 -0.79 6.88
N LEU A 235 -8.54 0.10 5.99
CA LEU A 235 -7.21 0.74 5.97
C LEU A 235 -7.04 1.81 7.06
N GLN A 236 -8.05 2.04 7.91
CA GLN A 236 -8.07 3.06 8.97
C GLN A 236 -7.84 4.48 8.45
N ILE A 237 -8.23 4.73 7.20
CA ILE A 237 -8.17 6.06 6.61
C ILE A 237 -9.32 6.89 7.18
N LYS A 238 -9.00 8.10 7.65
CA LYS A 238 -9.95 9.01 8.32
C LYS A 238 -10.04 10.33 7.57
N PRO A 239 -10.91 10.44 6.55
CA PRO A 239 -11.19 11.70 5.88
C PRO A 239 -11.85 12.70 6.83
N ASP A 240 -11.52 13.98 6.69
CA ASP A 240 -12.19 15.10 7.38
C ASP A 240 -13.48 15.52 6.68
N GLN A 241 -13.58 15.26 5.38
CA GLN A 241 -14.69 15.68 4.54
C GLN A 241 -14.96 14.66 3.43
N PHE A 242 -16.24 14.46 3.12
CA PHE A 242 -16.71 13.71 1.96
C PHE A 242 -17.34 14.70 0.96
N THR A 243 -17.04 14.54 -0.32
CA THR A 243 -17.58 15.37 -1.41
C THR A 243 -17.81 14.52 -2.66
N TYR A 244 -18.71 14.96 -3.52
CA TYR A 244 -18.91 14.42 -4.85
C TYR A 244 -18.49 15.48 -5.89
N THR A 245 -17.91 15.07 -7.02
CA THR A 245 -17.64 16.00 -8.13
C THR A 245 -18.95 16.53 -8.72
N SER A 246 -20.00 15.72 -8.76
CA SER A 246 -21.33 16.10 -9.27
C SER A 246 -21.96 17.28 -8.52
N ASP A 247 -21.75 17.39 -7.20
CA ASP A 247 -22.15 18.55 -6.37
C ASP A 247 -21.57 19.87 -6.91
N HIS A 248 -20.47 19.80 -7.64
CA HIS A 248 -19.77 20.96 -8.19
C HIS A 248 -20.12 21.25 -9.65
N PHE A 249 -21.00 20.47 -10.31
CA PHE A 249 -21.41 20.73 -11.70
C PHE A 249 -21.92 22.14 -11.95
N PRO A 250 -22.73 22.78 -11.09
CA PRO A 250 -23.15 24.17 -11.31
C PRO A 250 -21.96 25.15 -11.42
N ILE A 251 -20.89 24.91 -10.66
CA ILE A 251 -19.67 25.72 -10.68
C ILE A 251 -18.86 25.43 -11.95
N ILE A 252 -18.72 24.14 -12.31
CA ILE A 252 -18.00 23.69 -13.51
C ILE A 252 -18.68 24.26 -14.77
N MET A 253 -20.01 24.17 -14.86
CA MET A 253 -20.80 24.72 -15.96
C MET A 253 -20.63 26.23 -16.10
N ARG A 254 -20.61 26.96 -14.97
CA ARG A 254 -20.35 28.40 -14.99
C ARG A 254 -18.96 28.73 -15.55
N PHE A 255 -17.93 27.97 -15.17
CA PHE A 255 -16.59 28.17 -15.72
C PHE A 255 -16.50 27.79 -17.20
N ALA A 256 -17.21 26.75 -17.64
CA ALA A 256 -17.32 26.41 -19.05
C ALA A 256 -17.90 27.58 -19.87
N GLU A 257 -19.01 28.15 -19.43
CA GLU A 257 -19.64 29.32 -20.08
C GLU A 257 -18.73 30.55 -20.07
N GLN A 258 -17.98 30.78 -18.98
CA GLN A 258 -16.97 31.83 -18.92
C GLN A 258 -15.86 31.61 -19.95
N MET A 259 -15.34 30.38 -20.09
CA MET A 259 -14.31 30.06 -21.08
C MET A 259 -14.78 30.25 -22.52
N LEU A 260 -16.04 29.90 -22.83
CA LEU A 260 -16.64 30.14 -24.14
C LEU A 260 -16.77 31.65 -24.42
N THR A 261 -17.24 32.41 -23.43
CA THR A 261 -17.41 33.87 -23.54
C THR A 261 -16.08 34.60 -23.73
N GLU A 262 -15.03 34.15 -23.05
CA GLU A 262 -13.67 34.69 -23.18
C GLU A 262 -12.92 34.18 -24.43
N GLY A 263 -13.55 33.35 -25.26
CA GLY A 263 -12.94 32.76 -26.47
C GLY A 263 -11.82 31.76 -26.20
N LYS A 264 -11.71 31.27 -24.95
CA LYS A 264 -10.72 30.28 -24.47
C LYS A 264 -11.18 28.84 -24.65
N ALA A 265 -12.40 28.62 -25.11
CA ALA A 265 -12.94 27.32 -25.49
C ALA A 265 -13.86 27.47 -26.71
N TYR A 266 -14.17 26.36 -27.35
CA TYR A 266 -15.12 26.27 -28.46
C TYR A 266 -15.86 24.93 -28.42
N ILE A 267 -17.00 24.86 -29.10
CA ILE A 267 -17.75 23.62 -29.26
C ILE A 267 -17.35 23.00 -30.60
N ASP A 268 -17.04 21.72 -30.58
CA ASP A 268 -16.55 20.97 -31.73
C ASP A 268 -17.50 19.80 -32.02
N ASN A 269 -17.99 19.74 -33.25
CA ASN A 269 -18.83 18.65 -33.76
C ASN A 269 -18.05 17.70 -34.68
N THR A 270 -16.72 17.82 -34.71
CA THR A 270 -15.85 16.92 -35.48
C THR A 270 -15.93 15.50 -34.89
N PRO A 271 -16.17 14.46 -35.70
CA PRO A 271 -16.21 13.08 -35.22
C PRO A 271 -14.93 12.67 -34.48
N HIS A 272 -15.07 11.81 -33.46
CA HIS A 272 -13.96 11.39 -32.59
C HIS A 272 -12.69 10.95 -33.35
N GLU A 273 -12.83 10.08 -34.34
CA GLU A 273 -11.69 9.58 -35.13
C GLU A 273 -10.98 10.69 -35.92
N GLN A 274 -11.75 11.61 -36.50
CA GLN A 274 -11.20 12.75 -37.22
C GLN A 274 -10.50 13.72 -36.27
N MET A 275 -11.11 13.99 -35.11
CA MET A 275 -10.51 14.84 -34.07
C MET A 275 -9.18 14.28 -33.57
N LYS A 276 -9.08 12.96 -33.41
CA LYS A 276 -7.83 12.28 -33.04
C LYS A 276 -6.75 12.50 -34.10
N LEU A 277 -7.08 12.30 -35.38
CA LEU A 277 -6.17 12.55 -36.50
C LEU A 277 -5.70 14.00 -36.54
N GLU A 278 -6.60 14.96 -36.37
CA GLU A 278 -6.27 16.40 -36.33
C GLU A 278 -5.31 16.73 -35.19
N ARG A 279 -5.50 16.14 -34.00
CA ARG A 279 -4.60 16.31 -32.85
C ARG A 279 -3.23 15.68 -33.07
N GLU A 280 -3.15 14.55 -33.77
CA GLU A 280 -1.89 13.91 -34.15
C GLU A 280 -1.14 14.73 -35.20
N GLN A 281 -1.86 15.23 -36.20
CA GLN A 281 -1.33 16.04 -37.31
C GLN A 281 -1.10 17.52 -36.96
N ARG A 282 -1.54 17.96 -35.78
CA ARG A 282 -1.47 19.35 -35.31
C ARG A 282 -2.29 20.32 -36.18
N THR A 283 -3.38 19.83 -36.74
CA THR A 283 -4.31 20.58 -37.59
C THR A 283 -5.43 21.14 -36.73
N GLU A 284 -5.76 22.41 -36.91
CA GLU A 284 -6.87 23.04 -36.20
C GLU A 284 -8.22 22.51 -36.72
N SER A 285 -9.15 22.23 -35.80
CA SER A 285 -10.53 21.90 -36.15
C SER A 285 -11.19 23.08 -36.87
N SER A 286 -12.07 22.78 -37.82
CA SER A 286 -12.89 23.78 -38.50
C SER A 286 -13.72 24.64 -37.52
N CYS A 287 -14.13 24.06 -36.39
CA CYS A 287 -14.92 24.73 -35.36
C CYS A 287 -14.09 25.63 -34.43
N ARG A 288 -12.76 25.56 -34.48
CA ARG A 288 -11.87 26.29 -33.55
C ARG A 288 -12.05 27.81 -33.62
N ASN A 289 -12.39 28.32 -34.80
CA ASN A 289 -12.57 29.74 -35.07
C ASN A 289 -14.05 30.18 -35.11
N ASN A 290 -14.97 29.34 -34.59
CA ASN A 290 -16.37 29.73 -34.41
C ASN A 290 -16.51 30.99 -33.57
N THR A 291 -17.52 31.80 -33.87
CA THR A 291 -17.82 32.98 -33.04
C THR A 291 -18.35 32.57 -31.68
N VAL A 292 -18.32 33.50 -30.72
CA VAL A 292 -18.85 33.25 -29.37
C VAL A 292 -20.33 32.89 -29.44
N GLU A 293 -21.12 33.58 -30.27
CA GLU A 293 -22.55 33.34 -30.44
C GLU A 293 -22.83 31.94 -31.01
N GLN A 294 -22.03 31.50 -31.98
CA GLN A 294 -22.15 30.15 -32.54
C GLN A 294 -21.84 29.09 -31.50
N ASN A 295 -20.74 29.24 -30.76
CA ASN A 295 -20.36 28.33 -29.68
C ASN A 295 -21.44 28.27 -28.58
N MET A 296 -21.99 29.41 -28.17
CA MET A 296 -23.05 29.47 -27.16
C MET A 296 -24.36 28.84 -27.63
N LYS A 297 -24.68 28.94 -28.93
CA LYS A 297 -25.81 28.23 -29.53
C LYS A 297 -25.60 26.71 -29.46
N MET A 298 -24.45 26.22 -29.92
CA MET A 298 -24.12 24.79 -29.88
C MET A 298 -24.08 24.26 -28.43
N TRP A 299 -23.55 25.04 -27.49
CA TRP A 299 -23.55 24.71 -26.07
C TRP A 299 -24.97 24.58 -25.50
N SER A 300 -25.90 25.43 -25.94
CA SER A 300 -27.30 25.34 -25.51
C SER A 300 -27.97 24.05 -26.03
N GLU A 301 -27.65 23.62 -27.25
CA GLU A 301 -28.07 22.34 -27.82
C GLU A 301 -27.51 21.15 -27.04
N MET A 302 -26.23 21.21 -26.63
CA MET A 302 -25.59 20.21 -25.76
C MET A 302 -26.32 20.07 -24.43
N LYS A 303 -26.60 21.20 -23.75
CA LYS A 303 -27.34 21.22 -22.47
C LYS A 303 -28.77 20.69 -22.61
N ALA A 304 -29.41 20.93 -23.76
CA ALA A 304 -30.73 20.40 -24.07
C ALA A 304 -30.72 18.91 -24.46
N GLY A 305 -29.55 18.33 -24.71
CA GLY A 305 -29.40 16.92 -25.07
C GLY A 305 -29.95 16.57 -26.46
N THR A 306 -29.98 17.54 -27.39
CA THR A 306 -30.45 17.29 -28.78
C THR A 306 -29.48 16.38 -29.53
N GLU A 307 -29.92 15.75 -30.62
CA GLU A 307 -29.08 14.86 -31.44
C GLU A 307 -27.79 15.56 -31.91
N SER A 308 -27.88 16.82 -32.32
CA SER A 308 -26.71 17.65 -32.64
C SER A 308 -25.83 17.93 -31.43
N GLY A 309 -26.43 18.16 -30.25
CA GLY A 309 -25.70 18.39 -29.01
C GLY A 309 -24.93 17.17 -28.53
N GLN A 310 -25.51 15.97 -28.65
CA GLN A 310 -24.86 14.71 -28.25
C GLN A 310 -23.65 14.37 -29.13
N ALA A 311 -23.62 14.84 -30.37
CA ALA A 311 -22.47 14.68 -31.28
C ALA A 311 -21.36 15.73 -31.05
N CYS A 312 -21.57 16.72 -30.17
CA CYS A 312 -20.61 17.77 -29.89
C CYS A 312 -19.81 17.49 -28.62
N CYS A 313 -18.60 18.05 -28.53
CA CYS A 313 -17.87 18.19 -27.29
C CYS A 313 -17.34 19.61 -27.11
N MET A 314 -17.05 19.98 -25.87
CA MET A 314 -16.38 21.25 -25.58
C MET A 314 -14.87 21.03 -25.55
N ARG A 315 -14.11 21.92 -26.20
CA ARG A 315 -12.64 21.85 -26.23
C ARG A 315 -12.03 23.15 -25.75
N ALA A 316 -10.95 23.06 -24.97
CA ALA A 316 -10.14 24.22 -24.65
C ALA A 316 -9.40 24.72 -25.89
N LYS A 317 -9.20 26.02 -26.01
CA LYS A 317 -8.39 26.64 -27.05
C LYS A 317 -7.02 26.99 -26.46
N ILE A 318 -6.03 26.13 -26.69
CA ILE A 318 -4.69 26.23 -26.11
C ILE A 318 -3.66 26.33 -27.24
N ASP A 319 -3.00 25.22 -27.59
CA ASP A 319 -1.96 25.20 -28.61
C ASP A 319 -1.89 23.84 -29.33
N MET A 320 -2.43 23.80 -30.54
CA MET A 320 -2.37 22.63 -31.41
C MET A 320 -0.95 22.26 -31.84
N LYS A 321 0.00 23.19 -31.80
CA LYS A 321 1.40 22.95 -32.15
C LYS A 321 2.24 22.43 -30.99
N SER A 322 1.68 22.35 -29.77
CA SER A 322 2.41 21.94 -28.59
C SER A 322 3.03 20.55 -28.73
N ASN A 323 4.24 20.39 -28.20
CA ASN A 323 4.87 19.07 -28.10
C ASN A 323 4.19 18.20 -27.04
N ASN A 324 3.46 18.79 -26.08
CA ASN A 324 2.62 18.05 -25.15
C ASN A 324 1.24 17.80 -25.76
N GLY A 325 0.91 16.54 -26.06
CA GLY A 325 -0.38 16.15 -26.65
C GLY A 325 -1.61 16.52 -25.81
N CYS A 326 -1.45 16.63 -24.48
CA CYS A 326 -2.51 17.06 -23.57
C CYS A 326 -2.85 18.56 -23.73
N MET A 327 -1.93 19.36 -24.28
CA MET A 327 -2.13 20.80 -24.51
C MET A 327 -2.71 21.10 -25.89
N ARG A 328 -2.92 20.08 -26.74
CA ARG A 328 -3.52 20.22 -28.08
C ARG A 328 -5.03 20.18 -27.98
N ASP A 329 -5.60 21.34 -27.66
CA ASP A 329 -7.04 21.61 -27.51
C ASP A 329 -7.81 20.41 -26.90
N PRO A 330 -7.54 20.08 -25.62
CA PRO A 330 -8.17 18.94 -24.94
C PRO A 330 -9.68 19.12 -24.80
N CYS A 331 -10.40 18.00 -24.75
CA CYS A 331 -11.81 17.97 -24.38
C CYS A 331 -11.97 18.36 -22.91
N LEU A 332 -13.01 19.14 -22.59
CA LEU A 332 -13.33 19.65 -21.26
C LEU A 332 -14.56 18.97 -20.67
#